data_AF-A0A6B3FSG4-F1
#
_entry.id   AF-A0A6B3FSG4-F1
#
_cell.length_a   1.000
_cell.length_b   1.000
_cell.length_c   1.000
_cell.angle_alpha   90.00
_cell.angle_beta   90.00
_cell.angle_gamma   90.00
#
_symmetry.space_group_name_H-M   'P 1'
#
loop_
_entity.id
_entity.type
_entity.pdbx_description
1 polymer ?
#
loop_
_entity_poly.entity_id
_entity_poly.type
_entity_poly.pdbx_seq_one_letter_code
_entity_poly.pdbx_strand_id
1 'polypeptide(L)' 'MRPPSVINEQIRALMLRSAGRLTAAQRAEYEALVEEWATAVSSGEPEAA' A
#
# COMPACT_ATOMS: atom_id res chain seq x y z
N MET A 1 1.85 10.86 9.60
CA MET A 1 1.73 10.28 8.25
C MET A 1 2.75 9.17 8.13
N ARG A 2 2.42 8.01 7.56
CA ARG A 2 3.40 6.92 7.38
C ARG A 2 4.22 7.18 6.10
N PRO A 3 5.53 6.86 6.08
CA PRO A 3 6.33 7.00 4.88
C PRO A 3 5.77 6.16 3.72
N PRO A 4 5.81 6.64 2.46
CA PRO A 4 5.33 5.88 1.31
C PRO A 4 5.96 4.49 1.17
N SER A 5 7.25 4.35 1.53
CA SER A 5 7.97 3.08 1.50
C SER A 5 7.35 2.03 2.42
N VAL A 6 7.00 2.42 3.64
CA VAL A 6 6.37 1.54 4.64
C VAL A 6 4.98 1.09 4.17
N ILE A 7 4.22 1.96 3.50
CA ILE A 7 2.91 1.61 2.95
C ILE A 7 3.08 0.65 1.75
N ASN A 8 4.05 0.91 0.88
CA ASN A 8 4.39 0.03 -0.25
C ASN A 8 4.80 -1.38 0.21
N GLU A 9 5.57 -1.50 1.30
CA GLU A 9 5.92 -2.80 1.88
C GLU A 9 4.69 -3.58 2.35
N GLN A 10 3.70 -2.91 2.95
CA GLN A 10 2.44 -3.55 3.36
C GLN A 10 1.62 -4.00 2.15
N ILE A 11 1.56 -3.20 1.09
CA ILE A 11 0.89 -3.58 -0.18
C ILE A 11 1.56 -4.84 -0.76
N ARG A 12 2.90 -4.89 -0.79
CA ARG A 12 3.64 -6.08 -1.26
C ARG A 12 3.39 -7.31 -0.39
N ALA A 13 3.38 -7.14 0.94
CA ALA A 13 3.10 -8.23 1.88
C ALA A 13 1.67 -8.78 1.70
N LEU A 14 0.69 -7.90 1.47
CA LEU A 14 -0.68 -8.28 1.16
C LEU A 14 -0.75 -9.10 -0.13
N MET A 15 -0.12 -8.63 -1.21
CA MET A 15 -0.05 -9.35 -2.49
C MET A 15 0.57 -10.75 -2.35
N LEU A 16 1.66 -10.86 -1.59
CA LEU A 16 2.34 -12.13 -1.34
C LEU A 16 1.45 -13.10 -0.58
N ARG A 17 0.79 -12.64 0.50
CA ARG A 17 -0.14 -13.45 1.30
C ARG A 17 -1.36 -13.91 0.50
N SER A 18 -1.82 -13.08 -0.43
CA SER A 18 -2.97 -13.36 -1.28
C SER A 18 -2.65 -14.24 -2.49
N ALA A 19 -1.39 -14.63 -2.71
CA ALA A 19 -0.95 -15.38 -3.90
C ALA A 19 -1.47 -14.76 -5.22
N GLY A 20 -1.55 -13.43 -5.28
CA GLY A 20 -2.05 -12.68 -6.44
C GLY A 20 -3.58 -12.62 -6.60
N ARG A 21 -4.37 -13.24 -5.71
CA ARG A 21 -5.85 -13.11 -5.69
C ARG A 21 -6.36 -12.59 -4.36
N LEU A 22 -6.84 -11.35 -4.38
CA LEU A 22 -7.46 -10.70 -3.22
C LEU A 22 -8.88 -11.25 -2.97
N THR A 23 -9.17 -11.59 -1.72
CA THR A 23 -10.56 -11.72 -1.24
C THR A 23 -11.23 -10.34 -1.14
N ALA A 24 -12.54 -10.29 -0.92
CA ALA A 24 -13.25 -9.01 -0.75
C ALA A 24 -12.70 -8.17 0.42
N ALA A 25 -12.37 -8.81 1.55
CA ALA A 25 -11.77 -8.14 2.70
C ALA A 25 -10.36 -7.61 2.38
N GLN A 26 -9.53 -8.41 1.72
CA GLN A 26 -8.19 -8.01 1.32
C GLN A 26 -8.21 -6.91 0.25
N ARG A 27 -9.23 -6.89 -0.61
CA ARG A 27 -9.44 -5.80 -1.56
C ARG A 27 -9.71 -4.47 -0.87
N ALA A 28 -10.56 -4.46 0.16
CA ALA A 28 -10.78 -3.25 0.95
C ALA A 28 -9.50 -2.77 1.66
N GLU A 29 -8.71 -3.72 2.20
CA GLU A 29 -7.38 -3.42 2.79
C GLU A 29 -6.42 -2.83 1.75
N TYR A 30 -6.37 -3.41 0.55
CA TYR A 30 -5.56 -2.91 -0.57
C TYR A 30 -5.96 -1.49 -0.98
N GLU A 31 -7.26 -1.23 -1.15
CA GLU A 31 -7.78 0.07 -1.56
C GLU A 31 -7.41 1.16 -0.53
N ALA A 32 -7.57 0.87 0.76
CA ALA A 32 -7.17 1.79 1.83
C ALA A 32 -5.65 2.07 1.83
N LEU A 33 -4.82 1.04 1.64
CA LEU A 33 -3.37 1.20 1.56
C LEU A 33 -2.94 2.03 0.34
N VAL A 34 -3.58 1.84 -0.81
CA VAL A 34 -3.29 2.62 -2.03
C VAL A 34 -3.69 4.08 -1.86
N GLU A 35 -4.84 4.37 -1.25
CA GLU A 35 -5.28 5.73 -0.96
C GLU A 35 -4.31 6.44 0.00
N GLU A 36 -3.89 5.76 1.06
CA GLU A 36 -2.94 6.32 2.01
C GLU A 36 -1.56 6.55 1.37
N TRP A 37 -1.10 5.60 0.55
CA TRP A 37 0.15 5.74 -0.21
C TRP A 37 0.09 6.94 -1.16
N ALA A 38 -0.99 7.08 -1.92
CA ALA A 38 -1.17 8.21 -2.84
C ALA A 38 -1.14 9.55 -2.10
N THR A 39 -1.75 9.61 -0.92
CA THR A 39 -1.70 10.80 -0.06
C THR A 39 -0.26 11.06 0.41
N ALA A 40 0.47 10.02 0.85
CA ALA A 40 1.85 10.11 1.35
C ALA A 40 2.84 10.59 0.28
N VAL A 41 2.75 10.04 -0.93
CA VAL A 41 3.57 10.48 -2.07
C VAL A 41 3.24 11.92 -2.45
N SER A 42 1.96 12.28 -2.49
CA SER A 42 1.51 13.64 -2.80
C SER A 42 1.97 14.68 -1.76
N SER A 43 2.17 14.25 -0.51
CA SER A 43 2.63 15.12 0.59
C SER A 43 4.14 15.34 0.63
N GLY A 44 4.91 14.76 -0.31
CA GLY A 44 6.28 15.18 -0.58
C GLY A 44 7.41 14.35 0.03
N GLU A 45 7.17 13.10 0.43
CA GLU A 45 8.26 12.13 0.61
C GLU A 45 8.49 11.39 -0.72
N PRO A 46 9.48 11.77 -1.55
CA PRO A 46 9.84 10.99 -2.71
C PRO A 46 10.34 9.62 -2.25
N GLU A 47 9.79 8.57 -2.85
CA GLU A 47 10.26 7.19 -2.77
C GLU A 47 11.78 7.18 -2.99
N ALA A 48 12.55 6.83 -1.96
CA ALA A 48 13.98 6.61 -2.10
C ALA A 48 14.15 5.38 -3.02
N ALA A 49 14.41 5.66 -4.30
CA ALA A 49 14.66 4.70 -5.36
C ALA A 49 15.99 3.96 -5.17
#